data_AF-A0A958XWH7-F1
#
_entry.id   AF-A0A958XWH7-F1
#
_cell.length_a   1.000
_cell.length_b   1.000
_cell.length_c   1.000
_cell.angle_alpha   90.00
_cell.angle_beta   90.00
_cell.angle_gamma   90.00
#
_symmetry.space_group_name_H-M   'P 1'
#
loop_
_entity.id
_entity.type
_entity.pdbx_description
1 polymer ?
#
loop_
_entity_poly.entity_id
_entity_poly.type
_entity_poly.pdbx_seq_one_letter_code
_entity_poly.pdbx_strand_id
1 'polypeptide(L)'
;HIGENNITFTVKDNNGNTSTCIAVVTVEDNITPTITCPADITVTSTPENCTPQVTWEAPEANDNCSYSVSSTHNSGDEFGLGTTTVTYTVTDGSGNTAECSFNVTVETQTLEVVLSSEDHNGYNISCFEGNDGVINTTVNGGCQSYTYIWSNGKSGANVAGLVAGNYSVTVSDNSGQTA
;
A
#
# COMPACT_ATOMS: atom_id res chain seq x y z
N HIS A 1 -27.47 17.40 24.33
CA HIS A 1 -26.19 17.93 24.84
C HIS A 1 -25.69 16.98 25.90
N ILE A 2 -24.53 16.37 25.67
CA ILE A 2 -23.75 15.70 26.74
C ILE A 2 -23.35 16.78 27.74
N GLY A 3 -23.35 16.44 29.03
CA GLY A 3 -23.04 17.35 30.13
C GLY A 3 -24.22 17.61 31.08
N GLU A 4 -24.02 18.58 31.96
CA GLU A 4 -25.00 18.95 32.98
C GLU A 4 -26.18 19.72 32.39
N ASN A 5 -27.38 19.23 32.67
CA ASN A 5 -28.64 19.87 32.33
C ASN A 5 -29.34 20.25 33.64
N ASN A 6 -29.39 21.55 33.93
CA ASN A 6 -30.02 22.07 35.14
C ASN A 6 -31.52 22.25 34.92
N ILE A 7 -32.31 21.55 35.73
CA ILE A 7 -33.76 21.68 35.76
C ILE A 7 -34.13 22.51 37.00
N THR A 8 -34.65 23.70 36.77
CA THR A 8 -35.11 24.60 37.84
C THR A 8 -36.60 24.39 38.08
N PHE A 9 -36.95 23.87 39.26
CA PHE A 9 -38.33 23.81 39.72
C PHE A 9 -38.65 25.07 40.51
N THR A 10 -39.73 25.76 40.14
CA THR A 10 -40.27 26.90 40.91
C THR A 10 -41.65 26.55 41.41
N VAL A 11 -41.83 26.56 42.73
CA VAL A 11 -43.16 26.46 43.35
C VAL A 11 -43.62 27.85 43.79
N LYS A 12 -44.89 28.17 43.58
CA LYS A 12 -45.53 29.43 44.00
C LYS A 12 -46.75 29.12 44.87
N ASP A 13 -46.82 29.70 46.07
CA ASP A 13 -48.00 29.54 46.92
C ASP A 13 -49.15 30.51 46.53
N ASN A 14 -50.32 30.33 47.14
CA ASN A 14 -51.50 31.17 46.88
C ASN A 14 -51.34 32.63 47.34
N ASN A 15 -50.34 32.90 48.19
CA ASN A 15 -50.00 34.24 48.66
C ASN A 15 -48.94 34.93 47.78
N GLY A 16 -48.44 34.22 46.76
CA GLY A 16 -47.52 34.74 45.77
C GLY A 16 -46.04 34.49 46.08
N ASN A 17 -45.70 33.83 47.19
CA ASN A 17 -44.32 33.50 47.53
C ASN A 17 -43.82 32.38 46.63
N THR A 18 -42.55 32.47 46.21
CA THR A 18 -41.92 31.43 45.40
C THR A 18 -40.76 30.76 46.14
N SER A 19 -40.56 29.48 45.87
CA SER A 19 -39.35 28.74 46.26
C SER A 19 -38.82 27.99 45.05
N THR A 20 -37.50 27.90 44.93
CA THR A 20 -36.84 27.21 43.82
C THR A 20 -35.94 26.10 44.33
N CYS A 21 -35.88 25.00 43.57
CA CYS A 21 -34.84 23.99 43.71
C CYS A 21 -34.28 23.64 42.32
N ILE A 22 -33.00 23.27 42.29
CA ILE A 22 -32.32 22.84 41.07
C ILE A 22 -32.08 21.34 41.19
N ALA A 23 -32.49 20.59 40.16
CA ALA A 23 -32.02 19.23 39.92
C ALA A 23 -31.01 19.26 38.78
N VAL A 24 -29.86 18.61 38.98
CA VAL A 24 -28.84 18.45 37.93
C VAL A 24 -29.05 17.08 37.30
N VAL A 25 -29.20 17.04 35.97
CA VAL A 25 -29.23 15.80 35.19
C VAL A 25 -27.96 15.75 34.36
N THR A 26 -27.10 14.75 34.59
CA THR A 26 -25.92 14.50 33.75
C THR A 26 -26.30 13.58 32.61
N VAL A 27 -26.06 14.03 31.38
CA VAL A 27 -26.09 13.16 30.20
C VAL A 27 -24.66 12.76 29.91
N GLU A 28 -24.35 11.48 30.08
CA GLU A 28 -23.08 10.88 29.71
C GLU A 28 -23.27 10.01 28.48
N ASP A 29 -22.21 9.92 27.68
CA ASP A 29 -22.16 9.02 26.54
C ASP A 29 -20.94 8.11 26.68
N ASN A 30 -21.26 6.86 26.97
CA ASN A 30 -20.31 5.78 27.26
C ASN A 30 -20.39 4.69 26.18
N ILE A 31 -21.07 4.96 25.07
CA ILE A 31 -21.20 4.01 23.96
C ILE A 31 -20.04 4.28 23.02
N THR A 32 -19.23 3.25 22.77
CA THR A 32 -18.10 3.35 21.85
C THR A 32 -18.61 3.30 20.41
N PRO A 33 -18.00 4.07 19.48
CA PRO A 33 -18.34 3.99 18.07
C PRO A 33 -18.10 2.60 17.50
N THR A 34 -18.75 2.33 16.37
CA THR A 34 -18.52 1.12 15.56
C THR A 34 -17.89 1.49 14.23
N ILE A 35 -16.97 0.65 13.74
CA ILE A 35 -16.35 0.81 12.42
C ILE A 35 -16.06 -0.57 11.80
N THR A 36 -16.34 -0.71 10.50
CA THR A 36 -16.03 -1.92 9.73
C THR A 36 -15.10 -1.60 8.57
N CYS A 37 -13.92 -2.20 8.57
CA CYS A 37 -12.93 -2.03 7.49
C CYS A 37 -13.20 -2.98 6.31
N PRO A 38 -12.70 -2.63 5.10
CA PRO A 38 -12.56 -3.56 3.99
C PRO A 38 -11.72 -4.80 4.35
N ALA A 39 -11.77 -5.80 3.48
CA ALA A 39 -10.82 -6.91 3.51
C ALA A 39 -9.42 -6.46 3.09
N ASP A 40 -8.42 -7.27 3.42
CA ASP A 40 -7.04 -7.10 2.93
C ASP A 40 -7.00 -7.08 1.38
N ILE A 41 -6.10 -6.25 0.84
CA ILE A 41 -5.94 -6.01 -0.59
C ILE A 41 -4.56 -6.49 -1.01
N THR A 42 -4.50 -7.26 -2.09
CA THR A 42 -3.23 -7.66 -2.73
C THR A 42 -3.22 -7.16 -4.17
N VAL A 43 -2.14 -6.47 -4.53
CA VAL A 43 -1.89 -5.98 -5.90
C VAL A 43 -0.52 -6.44 -6.36
N THR A 44 -0.37 -6.68 -7.66
CA THR A 44 0.92 -6.99 -8.27
C THR A 44 1.45 -5.77 -9.00
N SER A 45 2.70 -5.41 -8.75
CA SER A 45 3.39 -4.33 -9.43
C SER A 45 3.64 -4.65 -10.91
N THR A 46 3.89 -3.63 -11.72
CA THR A 46 4.40 -3.81 -13.08
C THR A 46 5.87 -3.40 -13.16
N PRO A 47 6.61 -3.82 -14.20
CA PRO A 47 7.98 -3.35 -14.41
C PRO A 47 8.13 -1.83 -14.41
N GLU A 48 7.14 -1.11 -14.95
CA GLU A 48 7.13 0.35 -15.04
C GLU A 48 6.61 1.03 -13.76
N ASN A 49 5.87 0.29 -12.91
CA ASN A 49 5.26 0.84 -11.70
C ASN A 49 5.37 -0.12 -10.51
N CYS A 50 6.37 0.15 -9.67
CA CYS A 50 6.66 -0.58 -8.43
C CYS A 50 5.96 0.00 -7.20
N THR A 51 5.26 1.12 -7.39
CA THR A 51 4.52 1.83 -6.35
C THR A 51 3.10 2.10 -6.83
N PRO A 52 2.30 1.05 -7.11
CA PRO A 52 0.95 1.24 -7.65
C PRO A 52 0.07 2.04 -6.71
N GLN A 53 -0.81 2.85 -7.28
CA GLN A 53 -1.92 3.43 -6.53
C GLN A 53 -2.92 2.33 -6.19
N VAL A 54 -3.36 2.29 -4.93
CA VAL A 54 -4.33 1.31 -4.45
C VAL A 54 -5.58 2.03 -3.97
N THR A 55 -6.74 1.60 -4.47
CA THR A 55 -8.04 2.18 -4.12
C THR A 55 -8.89 1.16 -3.36
N TRP A 56 -9.67 1.68 -2.41
CA TRP A 56 -10.66 0.95 -1.63
C TRP A 56 -11.87 1.82 -1.30
N GLU A 57 -12.95 1.20 -0.88
CA GLU A 57 -14.12 1.89 -0.32
C GLU A 57 -13.85 2.27 1.13
N ALA A 58 -14.17 3.52 1.50
CA ALA A 58 -13.94 4.01 2.85
C ALA A 58 -14.73 3.17 3.88
N PRO A 59 -14.14 2.83 5.04
CA PRO A 59 -14.84 2.09 6.10
C PRO A 59 -16.15 2.75 6.53
N GLU A 60 -17.16 1.93 6.82
CA GLU A 60 -18.42 2.39 7.39
C GLU A 60 -18.28 2.54 8.91
N ALA A 61 -18.45 3.77 9.40
CA ALA A 61 -18.46 4.10 10.82
C ALA A 61 -19.85 4.56 11.24
N ASN A 62 -20.28 4.20 12.46
CA ASN A 62 -21.55 4.61 13.03
C ASN A 62 -21.46 4.78 14.53
N ASP A 63 -22.18 5.76 15.06
CA ASP A 63 -22.28 6.05 16.49
C ASP A 63 -23.63 6.73 16.83
N ASN A 64 -24.05 6.72 18.10
CA ASN A 64 -25.24 7.45 18.56
C ASN A 64 -25.04 8.96 18.72
N CYS A 65 -23.79 9.41 18.71
CA CYS A 65 -23.39 10.80 18.75
C CYS A 65 -22.68 11.21 17.45
N SER A 66 -22.35 12.50 17.35
CA SER A 66 -21.46 12.97 16.28
C SER A 66 -20.08 12.32 16.43
N TYR A 67 -19.48 11.89 15.32
CA TYR A 67 -18.14 11.31 15.31
C TYR A 67 -17.27 11.91 14.22
N SER A 68 -15.97 11.65 14.32
CA SER A 68 -14.95 11.97 13.33
C SER A 68 -14.16 10.72 12.96
N VAL A 69 -13.66 10.66 11.73
CA VAL A 69 -12.86 9.55 11.21
C VAL A 69 -11.52 10.07 10.74
N SER A 70 -10.44 9.40 11.14
CA SER A 70 -9.08 9.64 10.64
C SER A 70 -8.47 8.33 10.13
N SER A 71 -7.53 8.41 9.19
CA SER A 71 -6.83 7.26 8.63
C SER A 71 -5.32 7.47 8.54
N THR A 72 -4.56 6.38 8.57
CA THR A 72 -3.10 6.41 8.35
C THR A 72 -2.74 6.60 6.88
N HIS A 73 -3.62 6.17 5.96
CA HIS A 73 -3.48 6.28 4.51
C HIS A 73 -4.85 6.54 3.87
N ASN A 74 -4.87 7.04 2.65
CA ASN A 74 -6.07 7.37 1.89
C ASN A 74 -6.21 6.47 0.65
N SER A 75 -7.47 6.18 0.30
CA SER A 75 -7.79 5.47 -0.94
C SER A 75 -7.25 6.27 -2.13
N GLY A 76 -6.42 5.63 -2.96
CA GLY A 76 -5.71 6.25 -4.08
C GLY A 76 -4.25 6.62 -3.79
N ASP A 77 -3.75 6.41 -2.57
CA ASP A 77 -2.33 6.57 -2.26
C ASP A 77 -1.47 5.53 -3.01
N GLU A 78 -0.21 5.87 -3.25
CA GLU A 78 0.80 4.96 -3.80
C GLU A 78 1.39 4.09 -2.69
N PHE A 79 1.48 2.78 -2.95
CA PHE A 79 2.04 1.82 -2.00
C PHE A 79 3.27 1.15 -2.59
N GLY A 80 4.38 1.17 -1.84
CA GLY A 80 5.58 0.42 -2.19
C GLY A 80 5.43 -1.08 -1.96
N LEU A 81 6.40 -1.84 -2.47
CA LEU A 81 6.48 -3.29 -2.30
C LEU A 81 6.47 -3.71 -0.82
N GLY A 82 5.83 -4.85 -0.55
CA GLY A 82 5.65 -5.39 0.79
C GLY A 82 4.24 -5.17 1.31
N THR A 83 4.09 -5.17 2.63
CA THR A 83 2.78 -5.02 3.28
C THR A 83 2.74 -3.74 4.10
N THR A 84 1.71 -2.93 3.85
CA THR A 84 1.39 -1.72 4.60
C THR A 84 0.05 -1.91 5.29
N THR A 85 0.01 -1.73 6.61
CA THR A 85 -1.25 -1.76 7.38
C THR A 85 -1.91 -0.38 7.35
N VAL A 86 -3.15 -0.32 6.87
CA VAL A 86 -3.99 0.88 6.90
C VAL A 86 -4.88 0.79 8.13
N THR A 87 -4.85 1.83 8.98
CA THR A 87 -5.64 1.91 10.20
C THR A 87 -6.57 3.10 10.11
N TYR A 88 -7.84 2.87 10.44
CA TYR A 88 -8.85 3.91 10.62
C TYR A 88 -9.21 4.00 12.09
N THR A 89 -9.31 5.23 12.58
CA THR A 89 -9.70 5.55 13.96
C THR A 89 -10.94 6.43 13.92
N VAL A 90 -11.99 6.00 14.61
CA VAL A 90 -13.22 6.78 14.84
C VAL A 90 -13.17 7.33 16.25
N THR A 91 -13.44 8.61 16.41
CA THR A 91 -13.58 9.27 17.72
C THR A 91 -14.93 9.96 17.77
N ASP A 92 -15.76 9.59 18.75
CA ASP A 92 -17.05 10.25 18.98
C ASP A 92 -16.87 11.62 19.67
N GLY A 93 -17.97 12.35 19.87
CA GLY A 93 -17.98 13.65 20.53
C GLY A 93 -17.66 13.63 22.03
N SER A 94 -17.64 12.44 22.62
CA SER A 94 -17.39 12.16 24.04
C SER A 94 -15.95 11.71 24.30
N GLY A 95 -15.21 11.40 23.23
CA GLY A 95 -13.84 10.92 23.25
C GLY A 95 -13.70 9.40 23.26
N ASN A 96 -14.78 8.63 23.10
CA ASN A 96 -14.65 7.18 22.93
C ASN A 96 -14.12 6.88 21.52
N THR A 97 -13.26 5.87 21.42
CA THR A 97 -12.59 5.52 20.17
C THR A 97 -12.81 4.07 19.77
N ALA A 98 -12.88 3.84 18.47
CA ALA A 98 -12.83 2.52 17.86
C ALA A 98 -11.88 2.52 16.68
N GLU A 99 -11.22 1.39 16.45
CA GLU A 99 -10.27 1.23 15.34
C GLU A 99 -10.59 -0.02 14.54
N CYS A 100 -10.31 0.05 13.24
CA CYS A 100 -10.18 -1.12 12.40
C CYS A 100 -8.97 -0.96 11.48
N SER A 101 -8.45 -2.09 11.01
CA SER A 101 -7.34 -2.10 10.06
C SER A 101 -7.50 -3.20 9.03
N PHE A 102 -6.83 -3.00 7.90
CA PHE A 102 -6.64 -3.97 6.84
C PHE A 102 -5.25 -3.79 6.23
N ASN A 103 -4.75 -4.82 5.57
CA ASN A 103 -3.45 -4.79 4.91
C ASN A 103 -3.59 -4.46 3.44
N VAL A 104 -2.67 -3.65 2.94
CA VAL A 104 -2.38 -3.48 1.52
C VAL A 104 -1.04 -4.16 1.25
N THR A 105 -1.05 -5.23 0.46
CA THR A 105 0.15 -5.97 0.07
C THR A 105 0.43 -5.73 -1.41
N VAL A 106 1.60 -5.14 -1.70
CA VAL A 106 2.12 -4.98 -3.06
C VAL A 106 3.18 -6.05 -3.28
N GLU A 107 2.88 -7.01 -4.14
CA GLU A 107 3.81 -8.03 -4.59
C GLU A 107 4.49 -7.59 -5.89
N THR A 108 5.70 -8.08 -6.14
CA THR A 108 6.39 -7.85 -7.41
C THR A 108 6.25 -9.07 -8.32
N GLN A 109 6.17 -8.85 -9.64
CA GLN A 109 6.25 -9.93 -10.60
C GLN A 109 7.64 -10.59 -10.52
N THR A 110 7.71 -11.92 -10.62
CA THR A 110 8.99 -12.63 -10.62
C THR A 110 9.88 -12.14 -11.77
N LEU A 111 11.14 -11.81 -11.46
CA LEU A 111 12.13 -11.44 -12.45
C LEU A 111 12.54 -12.69 -13.27
N GLU A 112 12.34 -12.65 -14.58
CA GLU A 112 12.74 -13.69 -15.52
C GLU A 112 13.64 -13.11 -16.61
N VAL A 113 14.70 -13.84 -16.95
CA VAL A 113 15.69 -13.44 -17.95
C VAL A 113 15.76 -14.50 -19.05
N VAL A 114 15.53 -14.07 -20.28
CA VAL A 114 15.66 -14.91 -21.47
C VAL A 114 16.82 -14.41 -22.32
N LEU A 115 17.73 -15.32 -22.67
CA LEU A 115 18.85 -15.05 -23.56
C LEU A 115 18.57 -15.57 -24.96
N SER A 116 18.96 -14.81 -25.97
CA SER A 116 19.00 -15.25 -27.36
C SER A 116 20.31 -14.83 -28.01
N SER A 117 20.76 -15.59 -29.01
CA SER A 117 21.93 -15.26 -29.83
C SER A 117 21.50 -14.83 -31.24
N GLU A 118 22.39 -14.12 -31.93
CA GLU A 118 22.23 -13.93 -33.37
C GLU A 118 22.52 -15.23 -34.12
N ASP A 119 21.72 -15.47 -35.16
CA ASP A 119 21.84 -16.66 -35.99
C ASP A 119 22.69 -16.39 -37.24
N HIS A 120 23.78 -17.13 -37.36
CA HIS A 120 24.66 -17.20 -38.52
C HIS A 120 24.42 -18.50 -39.28
N ASN A 121 23.22 -18.66 -39.85
CA ASN A 121 22.78 -19.88 -40.59
C ASN A 121 22.80 -21.17 -39.73
N GLY A 122 22.27 -21.10 -38.52
CA GLY A 122 22.24 -22.18 -37.53
C GLY A 122 23.40 -22.17 -36.54
N TYR A 123 24.25 -21.15 -36.54
CA TYR A 123 25.42 -21.03 -35.68
C TYR A 123 25.45 -19.69 -34.95
N ASN A 124 26.08 -19.63 -33.78
CA ASN A 124 26.15 -18.39 -32.98
C ASN A 124 27.24 -17.41 -33.43
N ILE A 125 28.17 -17.85 -34.29
CA ILE A 125 29.36 -17.12 -34.77
C ILE A 125 29.56 -17.48 -36.24
N SER A 126 29.99 -16.54 -37.07
CA SER A 126 30.11 -16.78 -38.53
C SER A 126 31.23 -17.76 -38.92
N CYS A 127 32.32 -17.80 -38.16
CA CYS A 127 33.55 -18.54 -38.48
C CYS A 127 34.23 -19.11 -37.22
N PHE A 128 35.10 -20.12 -37.39
CA PHE A 128 35.99 -20.57 -36.32
C PHE A 128 36.91 -19.42 -35.88
N GLU A 129 36.99 -19.18 -34.56
CA GLU A 129 37.70 -18.04 -33.95
C GLU A 129 37.16 -16.65 -34.35
N GLY A 130 35.96 -16.59 -34.94
CA GLY A 130 35.23 -15.34 -35.15
C GLY A 130 34.92 -14.64 -33.82
N ASN A 131 34.81 -13.32 -33.87
CA ASN A 131 34.50 -12.46 -32.73
C ASN A 131 33.23 -11.64 -32.98
N ASP A 132 32.28 -12.18 -33.74
CA ASP A 132 31.02 -11.54 -34.11
C ASP A 132 29.81 -12.10 -33.36
N GLY A 133 30.03 -12.94 -32.34
CA GLY A 133 28.95 -13.45 -31.51
C GLY A 133 28.22 -12.33 -30.75
N VAL A 134 26.90 -12.47 -30.68
CA VAL A 134 26.00 -11.55 -29.97
C VAL A 134 25.10 -12.34 -29.04
N ILE A 135 24.86 -11.81 -27.84
CA ILE A 135 23.83 -12.27 -26.90
C ILE A 135 22.93 -11.09 -26.59
N ASN A 136 21.63 -11.28 -26.86
CA ASN A 136 20.56 -10.36 -26.50
C ASN A 136 19.85 -10.86 -25.25
N THR A 137 19.45 -9.94 -24.38
CA THR A 137 18.72 -10.22 -23.15
C THR A 137 17.32 -9.63 -23.24
N THR A 138 16.32 -10.42 -22.88
CA THR A 138 14.95 -9.95 -22.64
C THR A 138 14.61 -10.20 -21.18
N VAL A 139 14.15 -9.16 -20.50
CA VAL A 139 13.75 -9.22 -19.09
C VAL A 139 12.23 -9.13 -19.01
N ASN A 140 11.61 -10.05 -18.28
CA ASN A 140 10.20 -10.02 -17.94
C ASN A 140 10.05 -9.91 -16.41
N GLY A 141 9.03 -9.19 -15.97
CA GLY A 141 8.76 -9.00 -14.55
C GLY A 141 9.78 -8.15 -13.80
N GLY A 142 9.76 -8.27 -12.48
CA GLY A 142 10.49 -7.38 -11.60
C GLY A 142 10.07 -5.92 -11.73
N CYS A 143 10.99 -5.06 -11.31
CA CYS A 143 10.82 -3.63 -11.14
C CYS A 143 11.95 -2.86 -11.81
N GLN A 144 11.65 -2.00 -12.80
CA GLN A 144 12.68 -1.19 -13.45
C GLN A 144 13.30 -0.18 -12.45
N SER A 145 14.56 0.23 -12.59
CA SER A 145 15.54 -0.12 -13.64
C SER A 145 16.27 -1.44 -13.40
N TYR A 146 16.81 -2.06 -14.46
CA TYR A 146 17.60 -3.29 -14.40
C TYR A 146 19.11 -3.03 -14.46
N THR A 147 19.88 -3.84 -13.73
CA THR A 147 21.35 -3.86 -13.73
C THR A 147 21.85 -5.20 -14.29
N TYR A 148 22.86 -5.17 -15.15
CA TYR A 148 23.40 -6.35 -15.86
C TYR A 148 24.86 -6.56 -15.50
N ILE A 149 25.20 -7.76 -15.04
CA ILE A 149 26.58 -8.18 -14.73
C ILE A 149 26.92 -9.41 -15.58
N TRP A 150 27.75 -9.21 -16.61
CA TRP A 150 28.19 -10.29 -17.47
C TRP A 150 29.46 -10.97 -16.96
N SER A 151 29.56 -12.28 -17.14
CA SER A 151 30.72 -13.09 -16.73
C SER A 151 32.04 -12.67 -17.38
N ASN A 152 31.98 -11.99 -18.53
CA ASN A 152 33.14 -11.50 -19.28
C ASN A 152 33.47 -10.03 -18.99
N GLY A 153 32.78 -9.38 -18.04
CA GLY A 153 32.98 -7.99 -17.66
C GLY A 153 32.47 -6.95 -18.67
N LYS A 154 31.77 -7.37 -19.75
CA LYS A 154 31.05 -6.42 -20.61
C LYS A 154 29.85 -5.83 -19.88
N SER A 155 29.42 -4.66 -20.33
CA SER A 155 28.28 -3.93 -19.78
C SER A 155 27.16 -3.78 -20.80
N GLY A 156 25.97 -3.48 -20.30
CA GLY A 156 24.75 -3.30 -21.12
C GLY A 156 23.84 -4.52 -21.11
N ALA A 157 22.60 -4.31 -21.56
CA ALA A 157 21.59 -5.37 -21.64
C ALA A 157 21.97 -6.44 -22.67
N ASN A 158 22.57 -6.02 -23.79
CA ASN A 158 23.02 -6.92 -24.85
C ASN A 158 24.53 -6.78 -25.01
N VAL A 159 25.19 -7.87 -25.38
CA VAL A 159 26.65 -7.91 -25.60
C VAL A 159 26.95 -8.47 -26.98
N ALA A 160 27.88 -7.83 -27.68
CA ALA A 160 28.35 -8.24 -29.00
C ALA A 160 29.87 -8.35 -29.00
N GLY A 161 30.44 -8.85 -30.09
CA GLY A 161 31.88 -8.97 -30.24
C GLY A 161 32.45 -10.19 -29.49
N LEU A 162 31.66 -11.26 -29.37
CA LEU A 162 31.99 -12.43 -28.57
C LEU A 162 32.66 -13.51 -29.42
N VAL A 163 33.65 -14.17 -28.82
CA VAL A 163 34.24 -15.40 -29.36
C VAL A 163 33.48 -16.61 -28.85
N ALA A 164 33.76 -17.79 -29.39
CA ALA A 164 33.13 -19.02 -28.92
C ALA A 164 33.44 -19.24 -27.44
N GLY A 165 32.40 -19.42 -26.62
CA GLY A 165 32.56 -19.61 -25.18
C GLY A 165 31.23 -19.64 -24.43
N ASN A 166 31.32 -19.88 -23.13
CA ASN A 166 30.18 -19.84 -22.23
C ASN A 166 30.07 -18.45 -21.58
N TYR A 167 28.89 -17.86 -21.65
CA TYR A 167 28.59 -16.57 -21.06
C TYR A 167 27.36 -16.70 -20.15
N SER A 168 27.38 -15.98 -19.05
CA SER A 168 26.23 -15.83 -18.16
C SER A 168 26.06 -14.35 -17.83
N VAL A 169 24.83 -13.96 -17.57
CA VAL A 169 24.48 -12.65 -17.02
C VAL A 169 23.72 -12.86 -15.72
N THR A 170 24.01 -12.02 -14.74
CA THR A 170 23.12 -11.83 -13.59
C THR A 170 22.40 -10.51 -13.80
N VAL A 171 21.07 -10.54 -13.76
CA VAL A 171 20.24 -9.34 -13.85
C VAL A 171 19.63 -9.07 -12.49
N SER A 172 19.70 -7.83 -12.03
CA SER A 172 19.03 -7.38 -10.80
C SER A 172 18.06 -6.25 -11.11
N ASP A 173 16.95 -6.20 -10.39
CA ASP A 173 15.93 -5.16 -10.54
C ASP A 173 15.92 -4.19 -9.35
N ASN A 174 15.04 -3.18 -9.38
CA ASN A 174 14.91 -2.19 -8.31
C ASN A 174 14.10 -2.68 -7.10
N SER A 175 13.44 -3.85 -7.20
CA SER A 175 12.79 -4.52 -6.06
C SER A 175 13.77 -5.35 -5.22
N GLY A 176 14.99 -5.57 -5.73
CA GLY A 176 15.99 -6.42 -5.10
C GLY A 176 15.96 -7.88 -5.56
N GLN A 177 15.17 -8.21 -6.59
CA GLN A 177 15.20 -9.52 -7.22
C GLN A 177 16.46 -9.67 -8.09
N THR A 178 16.93 -10.92 -8.19
CA THR A 178 18.07 -11.29 -9.02
C THR A 178 17.76 -12.56 -9.80
N ALA A 179 18.10 -12.60 -11.08
CA ALA A 179 17.96 -13.75 -11.98
C ALA A 179 19.27 -14.01 -12.74
#